data_AF-A0A6M5JH01-F1
#
_entry.id   AF-A0A6M5JH01-F1
#
_cell.length_a   1.000
_cell.length_b   1.000
_cell.length_c   1.000
_cell.angle_alpha   90.00
_cell.angle_beta   90.00
_cell.angle_gamma   90.00
#
_symmetry.space_group_name_H-M   'P 1'
#
loop_
_entity.id
_entity.type
_entity.pdbx_description
1 polymer ?
#
loop_
_entity_poly.entity_id
_entity_poly.type
_entity_poly.pdbx_seq_one_letter_code
_entity_poly.pdbx_strand_id
1 'polypeptide(L)'
;MVLQHSILSSYGDYLNVIWGTWWRIAFAPILLMFFGLSGFLVSGSLKKNPTATSFLTLRAVRLVPALAVEVLLSAILLGSIFTRLPLADYFTSEGFWLYLGNMVGWVHRDLPGVFDDLPNTLVNVSLWTLPLELECYAALMLLYVAGFIRKPILLLGVIAVAITVGSALAFQNYDPFWAHTRPLSRSLVVAFLVGVAINLYSDRIRLSKGLALLAVAALIATTIDYRTIYLAAVPAVYLCVYLGMTHPPKGGWLFSGDYSYGLYLFAFPLQQTYTTLFPHARIWYLNFAFTIVFGLLYAAFSWWFVEKPILERKKGIVLAAEGVKDRLRRAIRLAVWKPVTGTQQI
;
A
#
# COMPACT_ATOMS: atom_id res chain seq x y z
N MET A 1 8.59 2.65 -8.57
CA MET A 1 7.50 3.61 -8.36
C MET A 1 7.94 5.05 -8.62
N VAL A 2 8.93 5.58 -7.88
CA VAL A 2 9.43 6.96 -8.06
C VAL A 2 9.77 7.27 -9.52
N LEU A 3 10.55 6.43 -10.20
CA LEU A 3 10.90 6.63 -11.62
C LEU A 3 9.66 6.77 -12.54
N GLN A 4 8.71 5.82 -12.44
CA GLN A 4 7.47 5.86 -13.22
C GLN A 4 6.66 7.12 -12.93
N HIS A 5 6.55 7.50 -11.66
CA HIS A 5 5.82 8.68 -11.26
C HIS A 5 6.50 9.98 -11.71
N SER A 6 7.83 10.04 -11.79
CA SER A 6 8.55 11.21 -12.32
C SER A 6 8.29 11.42 -13.81
N ILE A 7 8.06 10.35 -14.57
CA ILE A 7 7.59 10.44 -15.97
C ILE A 7 6.17 11.00 -16.00
N LEU A 8 5.26 10.45 -15.16
CA LEU A 8 3.87 10.88 -15.06
C LEU A 8 3.73 12.36 -14.65
N SER A 9 4.44 12.80 -13.62
CA SER A 9 4.37 14.18 -13.13
C SER A 9 5.00 15.18 -14.11
N SER A 10 5.98 14.76 -14.91
CA SER A 10 6.67 15.67 -15.84
C SER A 10 5.91 15.86 -17.14
N TYR A 11 5.25 14.80 -17.64
CA TYR A 11 4.64 14.80 -18.97
C TYR A 11 3.12 14.64 -18.96
N GLY A 12 2.50 14.24 -17.84
CA GLY A 12 1.08 13.92 -17.76
C GLY A 12 0.80 12.46 -18.13
N ASP A 13 -0.41 12.17 -18.61
CA ASP A 13 -0.89 10.81 -18.92
C ASP A 13 -0.28 10.19 -20.20
N TYR A 14 1.04 10.30 -20.38
CA TYR A 14 1.83 9.51 -21.34
C TYR A 14 2.21 8.12 -20.78
N LEU A 15 1.39 7.54 -19.90
CA LEU A 15 1.60 6.21 -19.30
C LEU A 15 1.59 5.06 -20.32
N ASN A 16 1.10 5.31 -21.53
CA ASN A 16 1.22 4.43 -22.69
C ASN A 16 2.67 3.98 -22.95
N VAL A 17 3.67 4.79 -22.58
CA VAL A 17 5.09 4.46 -22.80
C VAL A 17 5.57 3.28 -21.95
N ILE A 18 5.05 3.10 -20.73
CA ILE A 18 5.50 2.00 -19.84
C ILE A 18 4.61 0.79 -19.98
N TRP A 19 3.29 0.99 -19.89
CA TRP A 19 2.34 -0.12 -19.83
C TRP A 19 1.90 -0.63 -21.20
N GLY A 20 2.05 0.18 -22.25
CA GLY A 20 1.82 -0.20 -23.64
C GLY A 20 3.06 -0.74 -24.36
N THR A 21 4.20 -0.88 -23.67
CA THR A 21 5.46 -1.37 -24.24
C THR A 21 6.04 -2.53 -23.43
N TRP A 22 7.17 -3.09 -23.91
CA TRP A 22 7.93 -4.14 -23.24
C TRP A 22 8.44 -3.73 -21.84
N TRP A 23 8.51 -2.44 -21.53
CA TRP A 23 8.86 -1.95 -20.19
C TRP A 23 7.92 -2.46 -19.10
N ARG A 24 6.66 -2.79 -19.45
CA ARG A 24 5.70 -3.44 -18.56
C ARG A 24 6.26 -4.68 -17.86
N ILE A 25 7.07 -5.48 -18.55
CA ILE A 25 7.66 -6.71 -18.00
C ILE A 25 8.54 -6.40 -16.79
N ALA A 26 9.23 -5.25 -16.79
CA ALA A 26 10.08 -4.83 -15.69
C ALA A 26 9.28 -4.14 -14.57
N PHE A 27 8.29 -3.31 -14.89
CA PHE A 27 7.60 -2.46 -13.90
C PHE A 27 6.36 -3.11 -13.28
N ALA A 28 5.57 -3.87 -14.04
CA ALA A 28 4.33 -4.46 -13.56
C ALA A 28 4.53 -5.41 -12.36
N PRO A 29 5.58 -6.26 -12.33
CA PRO A 29 5.82 -7.14 -11.19
C PRO A 29 6.14 -6.43 -9.89
N ILE A 30 6.67 -5.20 -9.91
CA ILE A 30 7.18 -4.53 -8.70
C ILE A 30 6.06 -4.36 -7.65
N LEU A 31 4.86 -3.97 -8.07
CA LEU A 31 3.72 -3.84 -7.17
C LEU A 31 3.19 -5.20 -6.72
N LEU A 32 3.22 -6.22 -7.58
CA LEU A 32 2.88 -7.60 -7.19
C LEU A 32 3.86 -8.13 -6.13
N MET A 33 5.15 -7.87 -6.31
CA MET A 33 6.20 -8.22 -5.35
C MET A 33 6.01 -7.48 -4.02
N PHE A 34 5.68 -6.19 -4.05
CA PHE A 34 5.40 -5.41 -2.86
C PHE A 34 4.21 -5.96 -2.05
N PHE A 35 3.06 -6.18 -2.70
CA PHE A 35 1.88 -6.77 -2.03
C PHE A 35 2.14 -8.21 -1.59
N GLY A 36 2.85 -8.99 -2.40
CA GLY A 36 3.28 -10.35 -2.07
C GLY A 36 4.17 -10.42 -0.83
N LEU A 37 5.19 -9.57 -0.77
CA LEU A 37 6.06 -9.46 0.39
C LEU A 37 5.27 -9.04 1.63
N SER A 38 4.36 -8.07 1.49
CA SER A 38 3.45 -7.67 2.57
C SER A 38 2.65 -8.87 3.07
N GLY A 39 2.00 -9.63 2.19
CA GLY A 39 1.26 -10.85 2.56
C GLY A 39 2.11 -11.89 3.28
N PHE A 40 3.34 -12.11 2.81
CA PHE A 40 4.29 -13.04 3.42
C PHE A 40 4.72 -12.59 4.83
N LEU A 41 5.05 -11.31 5.02
CA LEU A 41 5.50 -10.78 6.32
C LEU A 41 4.36 -10.65 7.32
N VAL A 42 3.19 -10.21 6.86
CA VAL A 42 2.02 -9.93 7.70
C VAL A 42 1.40 -11.22 8.22
N SER A 43 1.32 -12.26 7.40
CA SER A 43 0.91 -13.60 7.85
C SER A 43 1.89 -14.19 8.87
N GLY A 44 3.21 -14.00 8.67
CA GLY A 44 4.22 -14.34 9.67
C GLY A 44 4.06 -13.57 10.99
N SER A 45 3.69 -12.29 10.94
CA SER A 45 3.39 -11.49 12.12
C SER A 45 2.14 -11.98 12.86
N LEU A 46 1.09 -12.39 12.12
CA LEU A 46 -0.15 -12.95 12.67
C LEU A 46 0.07 -14.29 13.37
N LYS A 47 0.96 -15.16 12.84
CA LYS A 47 1.38 -16.39 13.52
C LYS A 47 2.02 -16.11 14.90
N LYS A 48 2.78 -15.02 15.02
CA LYS A 48 3.44 -14.62 16.27
C LYS A 48 2.50 -13.92 17.25
N ASN A 49 1.54 -13.13 16.76
CA ASN A 49 0.59 -12.37 17.57
C ASN A 49 -0.85 -12.68 17.12
N PRO A 50 -1.51 -13.68 17.72
CA PRO A 50 -2.78 -14.21 17.21
C PRO A 50 -4.01 -13.36 17.54
N THR A 51 -3.89 -12.34 18.40
CA THR A 51 -5.06 -11.52 18.77
C THR A 51 -5.36 -10.50 17.67
N ALA A 52 -6.63 -10.44 17.25
CA ALA A 52 -7.09 -9.46 16.25
C ALA A 52 -6.75 -8.02 16.62
N THR A 53 -6.82 -7.69 17.91
CA THR A 53 -6.46 -6.38 18.45
C THR A 53 -4.99 -6.09 18.32
N SER A 54 -4.11 -7.02 18.71
CA SER A 54 -2.67 -6.83 18.54
C SER A 54 -2.31 -6.68 17.07
N PHE A 55 -2.90 -7.49 16.19
CA PHE A 55 -2.64 -7.43 14.76
C PHE A 55 -3.00 -6.06 14.18
N LEU A 56 -4.25 -5.61 14.34
CA LEU A 56 -4.72 -4.34 13.79
C LEU A 56 -3.97 -3.15 14.39
N THR A 57 -3.70 -3.17 15.69
CA THR A 57 -2.94 -2.10 16.36
C THR A 57 -1.53 -1.98 15.79
N LEU A 58 -0.84 -3.11 15.58
CA LEU A 58 0.51 -3.11 14.99
C LEU A 58 0.54 -2.64 13.53
N ARG A 59 -0.58 -2.71 12.79
CA ARG A 59 -0.69 -2.14 11.45
C ARG A 59 -1.03 -0.65 11.50
N ALA A 60 -1.95 -0.25 12.36
CA ALA A 60 -2.30 1.16 12.57
C ALA A 60 -1.07 1.97 12.99
N VAL A 61 -0.31 1.50 13.98
CA VAL A 61 0.93 2.14 14.45
C VAL A 61 1.99 2.23 13.35
N ARG A 62 2.00 1.31 12.40
CA ARG A 62 2.97 1.29 11.29
C ARG A 62 2.63 2.27 10.18
N LEU A 63 1.33 2.49 9.90
CA LEU A 63 0.85 3.26 8.75
C LEU A 63 0.40 4.68 9.14
N VAL A 64 -0.49 4.79 10.12
CA VAL A 64 -1.24 6.01 10.41
C VAL A 64 -0.35 7.20 10.76
N PRO A 65 0.71 7.07 11.60
CA PRO A 65 1.49 8.24 11.99
C PRO A 65 2.22 8.91 10.82
N ALA A 66 2.91 8.13 9.99
CA ALA A 66 3.62 8.68 8.83
C ALA A 66 2.66 9.18 7.76
N LEU A 67 1.52 8.51 7.56
CA LEU A 67 0.47 8.98 6.68
C LEU A 67 -0.13 10.31 7.16
N ALA A 68 -0.39 10.46 8.46
CA ALA A 68 -0.90 11.70 9.02
C ALA A 68 0.06 12.87 8.81
N VAL A 69 1.35 12.65 9.03
CA VAL A 69 2.38 13.67 8.79
C VAL A 69 2.45 14.04 7.30
N GLU A 70 2.40 13.05 6.40
CA GLU A 70 2.38 13.33 4.97
C GLU A 70 1.15 14.13 4.57
N VAL A 71 -0.04 13.71 4.98
CA VAL A 71 -1.30 14.39 4.65
C VAL A 71 -1.31 15.84 5.16
N LEU A 72 -0.81 16.08 6.38
CA LEU A 72 -0.70 17.42 6.94
C LEU A 72 0.32 18.26 6.19
N LEU A 73 1.48 17.71 5.79
CA LEU A 73 2.46 18.43 4.98
C LEU A 73 1.91 18.74 3.58
N SER A 74 1.22 17.80 2.95
CA SER A 74 0.61 18.01 1.63
C SER A 74 -0.53 19.04 1.71
N ALA A 75 -1.45 18.92 2.67
CA ALA A 75 -2.61 19.82 2.79
C ALA A 75 -2.24 21.20 3.33
N ILE A 76 -1.45 21.29 4.40
CA ILE A 76 -1.18 22.56 5.06
C ILE A 76 0.02 23.25 4.41
N LEU A 77 1.15 22.57 4.25
CA LEU A 77 2.37 23.20 3.74
C LEU A 77 2.32 23.37 2.22
N LEU A 78 2.23 22.27 1.45
CA LEU A 78 2.22 22.35 -0.01
C LEU A 78 0.95 23.02 -0.53
N GLY A 79 -0.20 22.69 0.06
CA GLY A 79 -1.48 23.29 -0.27
C GLY A 79 -1.47 24.81 -0.14
N SER A 80 -1.00 25.36 0.99
CA SER A 80 -0.94 26.82 1.18
C SER A 80 0.06 27.52 0.25
N ILE A 81 1.13 26.85 -0.16
CA ILE A 81 2.16 27.42 -1.04
C ILE A 81 1.69 27.44 -2.50
N PHE A 82 1.01 26.37 -2.94
CA PHE A 82 0.73 26.13 -4.36
C PHE A 82 -0.75 26.28 -4.75
N THR A 83 -1.66 26.54 -3.80
CA THR A 83 -3.07 26.79 -4.13
C THR A 83 -3.22 28.11 -4.89
N ARG A 84 -4.11 28.10 -5.88
CA ARG A 84 -4.56 29.28 -6.63
C ARG A 84 -5.73 29.99 -5.97
N LEU A 85 -6.33 29.40 -4.93
CA LEU A 85 -7.44 29.99 -4.19
C LEU A 85 -6.91 30.94 -3.10
N PRO A 86 -7.68 31.98 -2.72
CA PRO A 86 -7.44 32.68 -1.47
C PRO A 86 -7.37 31.68 -0.30
N LEU A 87 -6.42 31.85 0.62
CA LEU A 87 -6.21 30.88 1.72
C LEU A 87 -7.47 30.66 2.57
N ALA A 88 -8.28 31.70 2.76
CA ALA A 88 -9.57 31.58 3.46
C ALA A 88 -10.47 30.55 2.76
N ASP A 89 -10.66 30.71 1.45
CA ASP A 89 -11.49 29.81 0.64
C ASP A 89 -10.91 28.39 0.63
N TYR A 90 -9.58 28.27 0.50
CA TYR A 90 -8.87 27.00 0.54
C TYR A 90 -9.14 26.20 1.82
N PHE A 91 -8.96 26.79 3.01
CA PHE A 91 -9.17 26.10 4.28
C PHE A 91 -10.64 25.84 4.62
N THR A 92 -11.56 26.60 4.02
CA THR A 92 -13.02 26.37 4.18
C THR A 92 -13.59 25.40 3.16
N SER A 93 -12.84 25.06 2.12
CA SER A 93 -13.31 24.20 1.04
C SER A 93 -13.56 22.76 1.50
N GLU A 94 -14.56 22.11 0.93
CA GLU A 94 -14.86 20.69 1.19
C GLU A 94 -13.67 19.79 0.80
N GLY A 95 -13.00 20.09 -0.32
CA GLY A 95 -11.85 19.32 -0.81
C GLY A 95 -10.69 19.26 0.18
N PHE A 96 -10.43 20.34 0.92
CA PHE A 96 -9.41 20.34 1.98
C PHE A 96 -9.75 19.33 3.08
N TRP A 97 -10.99 19.33 3.57
CA TRP A 97 -11.44 18.42 4.63
C TRP A 97 -11.51 16.97 4.17
N LEU A 98 -11.95 16.73 2.92
CA LEU A 98 -11.92 15.39 2.32
C LEU A 98 -10.50 14.85 2.22
N TYR A 99 -9.53 15.70 1.88
CA TYR A 99 -8.12 15.30 1.84
C TYR A 99 -7.56 14.92 3.22
N LEU A 100 -8.00 15.58 4.31
CA LEU A 100 -7.63 15.15 5.66
C LEU A 100 -8.17 13.75 6.02
N GLY A 101 -9.23 13.29 5.33
CA GLY A 101 -9.74 11.92 5.41
C GLY A 101 -8.71 10.84 5.04
N ASN A 102 -7.67 11.19 4.28
CA ASN A 102 -6.57 10.27 3.98
C ASN A 102 -5.92 9.71 5.25
N MET A 103 -5.88 10.46 6.36
CA MET A 103 -5.28 10.02 7.63
C MET A 103 -5.93 8.75 8.19
N VAL A 104 -7.20 8.51 7.87
CA VAL A 104 -7.97 7.32 8.30
C VAL A 104 -8.18 6.32 7.16
N GLY A 105 -7.49 6.51 6.02
CA GLY A 105 -7.58 5.62 4.86
C GLY A 105 -8.72 5.93 3.89
N TRP A 106 -9.43 7.06 4.06
CA TRP A 106 -10.39 7.53 3.06
C TRP A 106 -9.67 8.35 2.00
N VAL A 107 -9.27 7.68 0.91
CA VAL A 107 -8.30 8.24 -0.02
C VAL A 107 -8.90 9.28 -0.98
N HIS A 108 -8.36 10.49 -0.91
CA HIS A 108 -8.56 11.60 -1.86
C HIS A 108 -7.20 12.07 -2.35
N ARG A 109 -7.06 12.40 -3.64
CA ARG A 109 -5.72 12.59 -4.25
C ARG A 109 -5.48 14.00 -4.75
N ASP A 110 -6.49 14.85 -4.66
CA ASP A 110 -6.58 16.21 -5.16
C ASP A 110 -6.80 17.18 -3.99
N LEU A 111 -6.26 18.39 -4.11
CA LEU A 111 -6.52 19.50 -3.21
C LEU A 111 -7.00 20.70 -4.03
N PRO A 112 -7.91 21.51 -3.48
CA PRO A 112 -8.57 22.57 -4.25
C PRO A 112 -7.58 23.67 -4.64
N GLY A 113 -7.48 23.93 -5.95
CA GLY A 113 -6.58 24.96 -6.49
C GLY A 113 -5.11 24.55 -6.55
N VAL A 114 -4.74 23.34 -6.15
CA VAL A 114 -3.34 22.90 -6.00
C VAL A 114 -2.93 22.07 -7.22
N PHE A 115 -1.93 22.52 -7.96
CA PHE A 115 -1.38 21.85 -9.15
C PHE A 115 -2.35 21.68 -10.34
N ASP A 116 -3.47 22.42 -10.38
CA ASP A 116 -4.50 22.32 -11.43
C ASP A 116 -3.98 22.60 -12.85
N ASP A 117 -2.86 23.30 -12.99
CA ASP A 117 -2.22 23.65 -14.26
C ASP A 117 -1.07 22.74 -14.67
N LEU A 118 -0.78 21.72 -13.86
CA LEU A 118 0.28 20.77 -14.16
C LEU A 118 -0.24 19.67 -15.11
N PRO A 119 0.68 18.97 -15.83
CA PRO A 119 0.30 17.87 -16.71
C PRO A 119 -0.45 16.73 -16.01
N ASN A 120 -0.22 16.57 -14.71
CA ASN A 120 -1.03 15.74 -13.82
C ASN A 120 -1.50 16.61 -12.66
N THR A 121 -2.80 16.65 -12.41
CA THR A 121 -3.41 17.55 -11.41
C THR A 121 -3.48 16.93 -10.01
N LEU A 122 -3.19 15.63 -9.87
CA LEU A 122 -3.27 14.95 -8.58
C LEU A 122 -2.10 15.39 -7.69
N VAL A 123 -2.37 15.68 -6.42
CA VAL A 123 -1.35 16.02 -5.42
C VAL A 123 -0.56 14.78 -5.02
N ASN A 124 -1.24 13.65 -4.84
CA ASN A 124 -0.60 12.42 -4.42
C ASN A 124 -1.22 11.18 -5.08
N VAL A 125 -0.64 10.76 -6.22
CA VAL A 125 -1.05 9.52 -6.89
C VAL A 125 -0.75 8.31 -6.02
N SER A 126 0.37 8.28 -5.28
CA SER A 126 0.87 7.10 -4.55
C SER A 126 -0.17 6.49 -3.61
N LEU A 127 -1.05 7.31 -3.02
CA LEU A 127 -2.07 6.88 -2.06
C LEU A 127 -3.09 5.88 -2.65
N TRP A 128 -3.16 5.71 -3.97
CA TRP A 128 -4.13 4.80 -4.61
C TRP A 128 -4.01 3.32 -4.18
N THR A 129 -2.84 2.86 -3.75
CA THR A 129 -2.66 1.48 -3.26
C THR A 129 -3.00 1.30 -1.79
N LEU A 130 -3.12 2.39 -1.02
CA LEU A 130 -3.40 2.33 0.42
C LEU A 130 -4.74 1.64 0.75
N PRO A 131 -5.87 1.92 0.05
CA PRO A 131 -7.13 1.23 0.33
C PRO A 131 -7.02 -0.27 0.08
N LEU A 132 -6.31 -0.67 -0.98
CA LEU A 132 -6.07 -2.09 -1.29
C LEU A 132 -5.23 -2.77 -0.20
N GLU A 133 -4.25 -2.06 0.37
CA GLU A 133 -3.45 -2.57 1.48
C GLU A 133 -4.31 -2.77 2.75
N LEU A 134 -5.17 -1.80 3.08
CA LEU A 134 -6.11 -1.90 4.20
C LEU A 134 -7.13 -3.04 3.97
N GLU A 135 -7.65 -3.20 2.75
CA GLU A 135 -8.50 -4.31 2.35
C GLU A 135 -7.78 -5.66 2.53
N CYS A 136 -6.50 -5.77 2.17
CA CYS A 136 -5.72 -6.99 2.37
C CYS A 136 -5.59 -7.34 3.86
N TYR A 137 -5.38 -6.36 4.72
CA TYR A 137 -5.32 -6.58 6.18
C TYR A 137 -6.67 -7.01 6.75
N ALA A 138 -7.76 -6.38 6.30
CA ALA A 138 -9.12 -6.78 6.68
C ALA A 138 -9.43 -8.20 6.18
N ALA A 139 -9.13 -8.52 4.91
CA ALA A 139 -9.34 -9.82 4.32
C ALA A 139 -8.55 -10.92 5.04
N LEU A 140 -7.28 -10.68 5.37
CA LEU A 140 -6.47 -11.62 6.14
C LEU A 140 -7.09 -11.88 7.53
N MET A 141 -7.56 -10.83 8.19
CA MET A 141 -8.23 -10.97 9.49
C MET A 141 -9.53 -11.76 9.39
N LEU A 142 -10.34 -11.54 8.35
CA LEU A 142 -11.55 -12.32 8.10
C LEU A 142 -11.20 -13.80 7.85
N LEU A 143 -10.20 -14.09 7.01
CA LEU A 143 -9.72 -15.44 6.76
C LEU A 143 -9.17 -16.11 8.03
N TYR A 144 -8.52 -15.35 8.90
CA TYR A 144 -8.03 -15.83 10.19
C TYR A 144 -9.18 -16.23 11.13
N VAL A 145 -10.17 -15.35 11.29
CA VAL A 145 -11.33 -15.58 12.16
C VAL A 145 -12.20 -16.71 11.62
N ALA A 146 -12.40 -16.78 10.29
CA ALA A 146 -13.11 -17.88 9.63
C ALA A 146 -12.35 -19.21 9.64
N GLY A 147 -11.08 -19.22 10.07
CA GLY A 147 -10.27 -20.43 10.19
C GLY A 147 -9.67 -20.95 8.88
N PHE A 148 -9.78 -20.20 7.78
CA PHE A 148 -9.18 -20.56 6.48
C PHE A 148 -7.65 -20.65 6.57
N ILE A 149 -7.04 -19.82 7.41
CA ILE A 149 -5.58 -19.87 7.66
C ILE A 149 -5.16 -21.21 8.28
N ARG A 150 -6.06 -21.92 8.98
CA ARG A 150 -5.80 -23.26 9.53
C ARG A 150 -5.98 -24.38 8.49
N LYS A 151 -6.65 -24.08 7.37
CA LYS A 151 -6.92 -25.03 6.27
C LYS A 151 -6.33 -24.49 4.98
N PRO A 152 -5.00 -24.58 4.80
CA PRO A 152 -4.31 -23.84 3.74
C PRO A 152 -4.74 -24.28 2.31
N ILE A 153 -5.33 -25.47 2.16
CA ILE A 153 -5.96 -25.90 0.90
C ILE A 153 -7.15 -25.00 0.48
N LEU A 154 -7.94 -24.50 1.44
CA LEU A 154 -9.04 -23.58 1.14
C LEU A 154 -8.51 -22.23 0.65
N LEU A 155 -7.40 -21.75 1.23
CA LEU A 155 -6.74 -20.54 0.75
C LEU A 155 -6.25 -20.71 -0.69
N LEU A 156 -5.66 -21.86 -1.03
CA LEU A 156 -5.27 -22.17 -2.41
C LEU A 156 -6.48 -22.18 -3.35
N GLY A 157 -7.62 -22.73 -2.91
CA GLY A 157 -8.88 -22.68 -3.66
C GLY A 157 -9.34 -21.24 -3.92
N VAL A 158 -9.31 -20.37 -2.90
CA VAL A 158 -9.64 -18.94 -3.03
C VAL A 158 -8.69 -18.24 -4.01
N ILE A 159 -7.39 -18.49 -3.92
CA ILE A 159 -6.39 -17.93 -4.84
C ILE A 159 -6.64 -18.40 -6.27
N ALA A 160 -6.88 -19.70 -6.48
CA ALA A 160 -7.15 -20.27 -7.79
C ALA A 160 -8.41 -19.64 -8.41
N VAL A 161 -9.51 -19.56 -7.65
CA VAL A 161 -10.75 -18.89 -8.10
C VAL A 161 -10.50 -17.42 -8.43
N ALA A 162 -9.77 -16.68 -7.58
CA ALA A 162 -9.46 -15.28 -7.82
C ALA A 162 -8.60 -15.06 -9.07
N ILE A 163 -7.63 -15.95 -9.34
CA ILE A 163 -6.83 -15.94 -10.56
C ILE A 163 -7.70 -16.24 -11.78
N THR A 164 -8.51 -17.29 -11.74
CA THR A 164 -9.37 -17.71 -12.85
C THR A 164 -10.41 -16.63 -13.19
N VAL A 165 -11.17 -16.17 -12.19
CA VAL A 165 -12.19 -15.13 -12.37
C VAL A 165 -11.56 -13.81 -12.79
N GLY A 166 -10.47 -13.40 -12.13
CA GLY A 166 -9.75 -12.17 -12.46
C GLY A 166 -9.23 -12.18 -13.90
N SER A 167 -8.65 -13.30 -14.33
CA SER A 167 -8.16 -13.46 -15.71
C SER A 167 -9.33 -13.45 -16.69
N ALA A 168 -10.40 -14.23 -16.44
CA ALA A 168 -11.58 -14.25 -17.30
C ALA A 168 -12.19 -12.86 -17.49
N LEU A 169 -12.34 -12.09 -16.41
CA LEU A 169 -12.83 -10.72 -16.47
C LEU A 169 -11.88 -9.79 -17.22
N ALA A 170 -10.56 -9.96 -17.10
CA ALA A 170 -9.58 -9.19 -17.85
C ALA A 170 -9.60 -9.50 -19.35
N PHE A 171 -9.89 -10.76 -19.74
CA PHE A 171 -10.09 -11.14 -21.13
C PHE A 171 -11.42 -10.66 -21.70
N GLN A 172 -12.50 -10.67 -20.91
CA GLN A 172 -13.84 -10.24 -21.34
C GLN A 172 -13.98 -8.72 -21.43
N ASN A 173 -13.49 -8.00 -20.42
CA ASN A 173 -13.63 -6.55 -20.30
C ASN A 173 -12.32 -5.88 -20.71
N TYR A 174 -11.83 -6.19 -21.92
CA TYR A 174 -10.61 -5.56 -22.39
C TYR A 174 -10.81 -4.05 -22.45
N ASP A 175 -10.07 -3.33 -21.63
CA ASP A 175 -10.07 -1.88 -21.63
C ASP A 175 -8.63 -1.38 -21.86
N PRO A 176 -8.33 -0.76 -23.01
CA PRO A 176 -7.02 -0.21 -23.29
C PRO A 176 -6.56 0.77 -22.20
N PHE A 177 -7.46 1.58 -21.63
CA PHE A 177 -7.11 2.58 -20.63
C PHE A 177 -6.55 1.93 -19.36
N TRP A 178 -7.21 0.89 -18.83
CA TRP A 178 -6.70 0.16 -17.67
C TRP A 178 -5.47 -0.68 -17.99
N ALA A 179 -5.40 -1.23 -19.20
CA ALA A 179 -4.23 -1.96 -19.68
C ALA A 179 -2.96 -1.09 -19.68
N HIS A 180 -3.11 0.23 -19.89
CA HIS A 180 -2.02 1.18 -20.12
C HIS A 180 -1.69 2.12 -18.95
N THR A 181 -2.36 2.01 -17.80
CA THR A 181 -2.17 2.96 -16.69
C THR A 181 -1.59 2.35 -15.42
N ARG A 182 -1.97 1.11 -15.09
CA ARG A 182 -1.58 0.44 -13.82
C ARG A 182 -1.84 -1.07 -13.88
N PRO A 183 -1.28 -1.90 -12.97
CA PRO A 183 -1.73 -3.28 -12.89
C PRO A 183 -3.17 -3.30 -12.38
N LEU A 184 -3.94 -4.32 -12.79
CA LEU A 184 -5.32 -4.50 -12.33
C LEU A 184 -5.34 -4.56 -10.80
N SER A 185 -6.11 -3.68 -10.16
CA SER A 185 -6.08 -3.48 -8.71
C SER A 185 -6.27 -4.78 -7.91
N ARG A 186 -7.14 -5.68 -8.39
CA ARG A 186 -7.41 -6.97 -7.75
C ARG A 186 -6.28 -7.98 -7.89
N SER A 187 -5.37 -7.85 -8.86
CA SER A 187 -4.20 -8.73 -8.96
C SER A 187 -3.20 -8.47 -7.81
N LEU A 188 -3.19 -7.26 -7.25
CA LEU A 188 -2.42 -6.93 -6.05
C LEU A 188 -2.91 -7.71 -4.82
N VAL A 189 -4.24 -7.84 -4.66
CA VAL A 189 -4.85 -8.65 -3.59
C VAL A 189 -4.51 -10.13 -3.79
N VAL A 190 -4.53 -10.63 -5.03
CA VAL A 190 -4.08 -12.00 -5.33
C VAL A 190 -2.62 -12.19 -4.96
N ALA A 191 -1.74 -11.26 -5.33
CA ALA A 191 -0.33 -11.32 -4.96
C ALA A 191 -0.13 -11.36 -3.45
N PHE A 192 -0.87 -10.54 -2.70
CA PHE A 192 -0.89 -10.59 -1.24
C PHE A 192 -1.29 -11.98 -0.71
N LEU A 193 -2.38 -12.57 -1.21
CA LEU A 193 -2.82 -13.90 -0.80
C LEU A 193 -1.82 -15.00 -1.18
N VAL A 194 -1.16 -14.89 -2.34
CA VAL A 194 -0.04 -15.77 -2.70
C VAL A 194 1.08 -15.65 -1.68
N GLY A 195 1.44 -14.44 -1.26
CA GLY A 195 2.42 -14.20 -0.20
C GLY A 195 2.05 -14.88 1.12
N VAL A 196 0.78 -14.77 1.52
CA VAL A 196 0.22 -15.49 2.68
C VAL A 196 0.37 -17.00 2.50
N ALA A 197 -0.01 -17.55 1.33
CA ALA A 197 0.10 -18.97 1.05
C ALA A 197 1.56 -19.45 1.11
N ILE A 198 2.51 -18.70 0.53
CA ILE A 198 3.93 -19.05 0.61
C ILE A 198 4.41 -19.08 2.07
N ASN A 199 3.97 -18.13 2.91
CA ASN A 199 4.30 -18.17 4.33
C ASN A 199 3.68 -19.35 5.07
N LEU A 200 2.43 -19.73 4.74
CA LEU A 200 1.77 -20.88 5.36
C LEU A 200 2.41 -22.22 4.95
N TYR A 201 2.91 -22.30 3.73
CA TYR A 201 3.62 -23.47 3.19
C TYR A 201 5.14 -23.33 3.25
N SER A 202 5.68 -22.47 4.12
CA SER A 202 7.13 -22.22 4.22
C SER A 202 7.95 -23.50 4.43
N ASP A 203 7.38 -24.48 5.13
CA ASP A 203 8.06 -25.75 5.45
C ASP A 203 8.06 -26.73 4.26
N ARG A 204 7.24 -26.47 3.22
CA ARG A 204 7.09 -27.33 2.03
C ARG A 204 7.67 -26.72 0.76
N ILE A 205 7.69 -25.39 0.66
CA ILE A 205 8.16 -24.68 -0.52
C ILE A 205 9.69 -24.66 -0.52
N ARG A 206 10.30 -25.28 -1.53
CA ARG A 206 11.75 -25.24 -1.74
C ARG A 206 12.13 -23.97 -2.49
N LEU A 207 12.99 -23.16 -1.90
CA LEU A 207 13.58 -22.00 -2.55
C LEU A 207 14.86 -22.42 -3.28
N SER A 208 14.78 -22.67 -4.58
CA SER A 208 15.93 -23.10 -5.39
C SER A 208 16.20 -22.17 -6.57
N LYS A 209 17.47 -22.10 -7.00
CA LYS A 209 17.89 -21.34 -8.19
C LYS A 209 17.13 -21.77 -9.44
N GLY A 210 16.90 -23.08 -9.63
CA GLY A 210 16.16 -23.60 -10.78
C GLY A 210 14.72 -23.13 -10.82
N LEU A 211 14.01 -23.18 -9.68
CA LEU A 211 12.64 -22.65 -9.57
C LEU A 211 12.61 -21.13 -9.70
N ALA A 212 13.65 -20.42 -9.25
CA ALA A 212 13.76 -18.98 -9.47
C ALA A 212 13.90 -18.65 -10.96
N LEU A 213 14.75 -19.37 -11.71
CA LEU A 213 14.85 -19.19 -13.17
C LEU A 213 13.53 -19.51 -13.89
N LEU A 214 12.86 -20.59 -13.49
CA LEU A 214 11.53 -20.91 -14.01
C LEU A 214 10.51 -19.80 -13.69
N ALA A 215 10.55 -19.25 -12.49
CA ALA A 215 9.69 -18.13 -12.10
C ALA A 215 10.02 -16.86 -12.91
N VAL A 216 11.28 -16.59 -13.25
CA VAL A 216 11.64 -15.48 -14.17
C VAL A 216 11.00 -15.69 -15.54
N ALA A 217 11.15 -16.88 -16.12
CA ALA A 217 10.55 -17.20 -17.43
C ALA A 217 9.02 -17.08 -17.40
N ALA A 218 8.38 -17.64 -16.37
CA ALA A 218 6.93 -17.55 -16.18
C ALA A 218 6.48 -16.10 -15.96
N LEU A 219 7.24 -15.29 -15.23
CA LEU A 219 6.94 -13.89 -15.01
C LEU A 219 6.96 -13.10 -16.33
N ILE A 220 7.99 -13.30 -17.15
CA ILE A 220 8.09 -12.67 -18.47
C ILE A 220 6.87 -13.09 -19.31
N ALA A 221 6.58 -14.39 -19.43
CA ALA A 221 5.45 -14.89 -20.22
C ALA A 221 4.09 -14.31 -19.76
N THR A 222 3.88 -14.20 -18.46
CA THR A 222 2.61 -13.71 -17.86
C THR A 222 2.51 -12.19 -17.73
N THR A 223 3.53 -11.45 -18.16
CA THR A 223 3.51 -9.97 -18.14
C THR A 223 3.57 -9.34 -19.52
N ILE A 224 3.86 -10.11 -20.57
CA ILE A 224 3.73 -9.68 -21.97
C ILE A 224 2.30 -9.20 -22.24
N ASP A 225 1.31 -10.00 -21.83
CA ASP A 225 -0.10 -9.65 -21.96
C ASP A 225 -0.62 -9.10 -20.64
N TYR A 226 -1.30 -7.95 -20.69
CA TYR A 226 -1.86 -7.37 -19.48
C TYR A 226 -2.94 -8.21 -18.83
N ARG A 227 -3.65 -9.04 -19.63
CA ARG A 227 -4.76 -9.88 -19.17
C ARG A 227 -4.29 -11.03 -18.29
N THR A 228 -3.03 -11.45 -18.45
CA THR A 228 -2.43 -12.54 -17.69
C THR A 228 -1.74 -12.07 -16.40
N ILE A 229 -1.88 -10.79 -16.03
CA ILE A 229 -1.26 -10.22 -14.82
C ILE A 229 -1.66 -10.93 -13.51
N TYR A 230 -2.83 -11.56 -13.45
CA TYR A 230 -3.24 -12.37 -12.29
C TYR A 230 -2.37 -13.63 -12.14
N LEU A 231 -1.97 -14.24 -13.26
CA LEU A 231 -1.05 -15.37 -13.26
C LEU A 231 0.36 -14.93 -12.84
N ALA A 232 0.77 -13.72 -13.23
CA ALA A 232 2.07 -13.14 -12.87
C ALA A 232 2.27 -12.98 -11.35
N ALA A 233 1.20 -12.92 -10.57
CA ALA A 233 1.27 -12.84 -9.11
C ALA A 233 2.12 -13.98 -8.51
N VAL A 234 1.91 -15.22 -8.97
CA VAL A 234 2.61 -16.40 -8.43
C VAL A 234 4.14 -16.32 -8.62
N PRO A 235 4.67 -16.21 -9.86
CA PRO A 235 6.11 -16.11 -10.06
C PRO A 235 6.70 -14.83 -9.47
N ALA A 236 5.99 -13.70 -9.51
CA ALA A 236 6.47 -12.45 -8.93
C ALA A 236 6.72 -12.58 -7.42
N VAL A 237 5.74 -13.12 -6.68
CA VAL A 237 5.84 -13.26 -5.23
C VAL A 237 6.89 -14.30 -4.86
N TYR A 238 6.95 -15.43 -5.58
CA TYR A 238 7.99 -16.44 -5.36
C TYR A 238 9.40 -15.85 -5.54
N LEU A 239 9.63 -15.08 -6.61
CA LEU A 239 10.92 -14.41 -6.84
C LEU A 239 11.24 -13.41 -5.74
N CYS A 240 10.26 -12.61 -5.31
CA CYS A 240 10.45 -11.66 -4.22
C CYS A 240 10.89 -12.36 -2.92
N VAL A 241 10.21 -13.45 -2.54
CA VAL A 241 10.55 -14.25 -1.36
C VAL A 241 11.92 -14.91 -1.53
N TYR A 242 12.20 -15.50 -2.70
CA TYR A 242 13.50 -16.10 -3.00
C TYR A 242 14.64 -15.09 -2.82
N LEU A 243 14.55 -13.91 -3.45
CA LEU A 243 15.56 -12.86 -3.33
C LEU A 243 15.69 -12.36 -1.88
N GLY A 244 14.57 -12.18 -1.17
CA GLY A 244 14.58 -11.78 0.24
C GLY A 244 15.30 -12.79 1.15
N MET A 245 15.19 -14.09 0.83
CA MET A 245 15.82 -15.17 1.57
C MET A 245 17.28 -15.45 1.14
N THR A 246 17.80 -14.76 0.12
CA THR A 246 19.23 -14.86 -0.24
C THR A 246 20.17 -13.97 0.58
N HIS A 247 19.65 -13.31 1.64
CA HIS A 247 20.43 -12.45 2.54
C HIS A 247 21.31 -11.42 1.79
N PRO A 248 20.72 -10.54 0.94
CA PRO A 248 21.50 -9.53 0.25
C PRO A 248 22.26 -8.65 1.26
N PRO A 249 23.50 -8.23 0.97
CA PRO A 249 24.32 -7.46 1.89
C PRO A 249 23.62 -6.15 2.25
N LYS A 250 23.40 -5.93 3.56
CA LYS A 250 22.84 -4.69 4.11
C LYS A 250 23.97 -3.72 4.43
N GLY A 251 24.59 -3.14 3.39
CA GLY A 251 25.70 -2.20 3.55
C GLY A 251 25.24 -0.75 3.53
N GLY A 252 25.53 0.00 4.61
CA GLY A 252 25.50 1.47 4.60
C GLY A 252 24.35 2.14 5.37
N TRP A 253 24.46 3.47 5.54
CA TRP A 253 23.51 4.31 6.28
C TRP A 253 22.10 4.28 5.69
N LEU A 254 21.94 4.05 4.38
CA LEU A 254 20.63 3.87 3.75
C LEU A 254 19.82 2.68 4.28
N PHE A 255 20.44 1.71 4.96
CA PHE A 255 19.75 0.57 5.58
C PHE A 255 19.60 0.71 7.10
N SER A 256 19.88 1.89 7.67
CA SER A 256 19.76 2.15 9.12
C SER A 256 18.31 2.30 9.62
N GLY A 257 17.36 2.48 8.71
CA GLY A 257 15.94 2.65 9.02
C GLY A 257 15.02 2.11 7.92
N ASP A 258 13.71 2.05 8.21
CA ASP A 258 12.70 1.65 7.24
C ASP A 258 12.19 2.89 6.46
N TYR A 259 13.03 3.41 5.58
CA TYR A 259 12.75 4.61 4.78
C TYR A 259 11.76 4.39 3.63
N SER A 260 11.45 3.13 3.32
CA SER A 260 10.66 2.75 2.15
C SER A 260 9.27 3.37 2.16
N TYR A 261 8.62 3.39 3.32
CA TYR A 261 7.27 3.89 3.49
C TYR A 261 7.20 5.42 3.40
N GLY A 262 8.08 6.14 4.12
CA GLY A 262 8.16 7.60 4.03
C GLY A 262 8.45 8.08 2.61
N LEU A 263 9.38 7.44 1.91
CA LEU A 263 9.66 7.77 0.50
C LEU A 263 8.43 7.50 -0.39
N TYR A 264 7.75 6.38 -0.20
CA TYR A 264 6.54 6.03 -0.95
C TYR A 264 5.42 7.09 -0.77
N LEU A 265 5.20 7.54 0.46
CA LEU A 265 4.14 8.50 0.80
C LEU A 265 4.38 9.87 0.16
N PHE A 266 5.58 10.43 0.28
CA PHE A 266 5.85 11.83 -0.09
C PHE A 266 6.58 12.03 -1.41
N ALA A 267 6.97 10.96 -2.11
CA ALA A 267 7.62 11.09 -3.42
C ALA A 267 6.76 11.84 -4.44
N PHE A 268 5.46 11.55 -4.54
CA PHE A 268 4.61 12.20 -5.55
C PHE A 268 4.37 13.69 -5.30
N PRO A 269 4.08 14.13 -4.05
CA PRO A 269 4.04 15.55 -3.72
C PRO A 269 5.35 16.28 -4.07
N LEU A 270 6.52 15.67 -3.83
CA LEU A 270 7.81 16.23 -4.24
C LEU A 270 7.98 16.30 -5.77
N GLN A 271 7.47 15.31 -6.50
CA GLN A 271 7.50 15.28 -7.96
C GLN A 271 6.65 16.39 -8.56
N GLN A 272 5.47 16.66 -7.98
CA GLN A 272 4.62 17.77 -8.39
C GLN A 272 5.23 19.12 -8.01
N THR A 273 5.85 19.20 -6.84
CA THR A 273 6.63 20.38 -6.43
C THR A 273 7.72 20.70 -7.45
N TYR A 274 8.49 19.70 -7.90
CA TYR A 274 9.49 19.88 -8.95
C TYR A 274 8.86 20.39 -10.26
N THR A 275 7.79 19.72 -10.73
CA THR A 275 7.11 20.09 -11.98
C THR A 275 6.56 21.53 -11.95
N THR A 276 6.16 22.00 -10.77
CA THR A 276 5.69 23.38 -10.53
C THR A 276 6.84 24.38 -10.52
N LEU A 277 7.92 24.09 -9.79
CA LEU A 277 9.06 25.00 -9.64
C LEU A 277 9.90 25.14 -10.91
N PHE A 278 9.92 24.12 -11.77
CA PHE A 278 10.75 24.07 -12.97
C PHE A 278 9.91 23.85 -14.25
N PRO A 279 9.01 24.77 -14.62
CA PRO A 279 8.07 24.58 -15.73
C PRO A 279 8.78 24.41 -17.08
N HIS A 280 9.95 25.02 -17.27
CA HIS A 280 10.77 24.91 -18.48
C HIS A 280 11.71 23.70 -18.49
N ALA A 281 11.85 22.98 -17.37
CA ALA A 281 12.75 21.84 -17.22
C ALA A 281 12.02 20.62 -16.66
N ARG A 282 10.79 20.35 -17.13
CA ARG A 282 10.00 19.15 -16.80
C ARG A 282 10.60 17.88 -17.42
N ILE A 283 11.82 17.54 -17.02
CA ILE A 283 12.58 16.41 -17.53
C ILE A 283 12.57 15.31 -16.47
N TRP A 284 12.07 14.12 -16.84
CA TRP A 284 11.76 13.06 -15.87
C TRP A 284 12.96 12.62 -15.02
N TYR A 285 14.17 12.58 -15.57
CA TYR A 285 15.36 12.14 -14.83
C TYR A 285 15.86 13.19 -13.84
N LEU A 286 15.67 14.49 -14.14
CA LEU A 286 15.95 15.57 -13.19
C LEU A 286 14.91 15.59 -12.07
N ASN A 287 13.63 15.41 -12.42
CA ASN A 287 12.55 15.24 -11.44
C ASN A 287 12.83 14.03 -10.54
N PHE A 288 13.24 12.90 -11.11
CA PHE A 288 13.62 11.70 -10.37
C PHE A 288 14.79 11.96 -9.41
N ALA A 289 15.87 12.60 -9.89
CA ALA A 289 17.02 12.92 -9.05
C ALA A 289 16.64 13.84 -7.87
N PHE A 290 15.87 14.89 -8.16
CA PHE A 290 15.32 15.79 -7.14
C PHE A 290 14.50 15.00 -6.09
N THR A 291 13.58 14.16 -6.57
CA THR A 291 12.69 13.38 -5.69
C THR A 291 13.44 12.37 -4.85
N ILE A 292 14.47 11.71 -5.38
CA ILE A 292 15.27 10.77 -4.58
C ILE A 292 16.04 11.49 -3.48
N VAL A 293 16.66 12.64 -3.80
CA VAL A 293 17.42 13.41 -2.80
C VAL A 293 16.50 13.93 -1.69
N PHE A 294 15.47 14.72 -2.05
CA PHE A 294 14.57 15.31 -1.05
C PHE A 294 13.64 14.27 -0.41
N GLY A 295 13.25 13.24 -1.16
CA GLY A 295 12.41 12.16 -0.65
C GLY A 295 13.14 11.28 0.36
N LEU A 296 14.44 11.02 0.19
CA LEU A 296 15.23 10.31 1.21
C LEU A 296 15.47 11.17 2.44
N LEU A 297 15.66 12.48 2.29
CA LEU A 297 15.73 13.41 3.43
C LEU A 297 14.42 13.41 4.22
N TYR A 298 13.28 13.50 3.53
CA TYR A 298 11.97 13.37 4.16
C TYR A 298 11.77 12.01 4.81
N ALA A 299 12.11 10.92 4.12
CA ALA A 299 11.95 9.57 4.64
C ALA A 299 12.80 9.34 5.90
N ALA A 300 14.02 9.90 5.94
CA ALA A 300 14.84 9.91 7.13
C ALA A 300 14.17 10.70 8.26
N PHE A 301 13.65 11.91 7.97
CA PHE A 301 12.90 12.70 8.95
C PHE A 301 11.69 11.92 9.50
N SER A 302 10.83 11.39 8.63
CA SER A 302 9.66 10.57 9.01
C SER A 302 10.08 9.39 9.90
N TRP A 303 11.14 8.67 9.51
CA TRP A 303 11.59 7.52 10.26
C TRP A 303 12.05 7.89 11.67
N TRP A 304 12.95 8.87 11.80
CA TRP A 304 13.60 9.19 13.07
C TRP A 304 12.71 9.96 14.04
N PHE A 305 11.84 10.82 13.53
CA PHE A 305 11.00 11.69 14.37
C PHE A 305 9.58 11.19 14.56
N VAL A 306 9.07 10.34 13.66
CA VAL A 306 7.65 9.90 13.67
C VAL A 306 7.56 8.39 13.86
N GLU A 307 8.08 7.60 12.93
CA GLU A 307 7.81 6.16 12.88
C GLU A 307 8.56 5.40 13.99
N LYS A 308 9.87 5.62 14.12
CA LYS A 308 10.72 4.89 15.07
C LYS A 308 10.27 5.09 16.53
N PRO A 309 10.04 6.32 17.04
CA PRO A 309 9.63 6.51 18.44
C PRO A 309 8.31 5.80 18.78
N ILE A 310 7.36 5.75 17.84
CA ILE A 310 6.06 5.11 18.05
C ILE A 310 6.21 3.58 17.97
N LEU A 311 7.00 3.07 17.02
CA LEU A 311 7.28 1.64 16.89
C LEU A 311 8.03 1.06 18.08
N GLU A 312 8.91 1.83 18.74
CA GLU A 312 9.57 1.43 19.99
C GLU A 312 8.55 1.24 21.14
N ARG A 313 7.48 2.02 21.15
CA ARG A 313 6.41 1.97 22.15
C ARG A 313 5.29 0.98 21.81
N LYS A 314 5.39 0.23 20.71
CA LYS A 314 4.31 -0.65 20.20
C LYS A 314 3.76 -1.63 21.23
N LYS A 315 4.60 -2.17 22.13
CA LYS A 315 4.15 -3.11 23.16
C LYS A 315 3.16 -2.45 24.12
N GLY A 316 3.47 -1.24 24.60
CA GLY A 316 2.59 -0.47 25.48
C GLY A 316 1.30 -0.07 24.79
N ILE A 317 1.37 0.32 23.51
CA ILE A 317 0.18 0.67 22.70
C ILE A 317 -0.74 -0.54 22.52
N VAL A 318 -0.18 -1.72 22.23
CA VAL A 318 -0.95 -2.97 22.12
C VAL A 318 -1.64 -3.31 23.45
N LEU A 319 -0.91 -3.25 24.58
CA LEU A 319 -1.48 -3.49 25.90
C LEU A 319 -2.62 -2.51 26.23
N ALA A 320 -2.43 -1.22 25.92
CA ALA A 320 -3.48 -0.22 26.11
C ALA A 320 -4.72 -0.52 25.26
N ALA A 321 -4.54 -0.88 23.98
CA ALA A 321 -5.63 -1.24 23.09
C ALA A 321 -6.41 -2.48 23.56
N GLU A 322 -5.71 -3.50 24.05
CA GLU A 322 -6.34 -4.68 24.64
C GLU A 322 -7.11 -4.34 25.92
N GLY A 323 -6.54 -3.49 26.79
CA GLY A 323 -7.23 -2.98 27.97
C GLY A 323 -8.52 -2.22 27.67
N VAL A 324 -8.53 -1.37 26.62
CA VAL A 324 -9.74 -0.66 26.16
C VAL A 324 -10.80 -1.65 25.68
N LYS A 325 -10.41 -2.64 24.87
CA LYS A 325 -11.33 -3.69 24.40
C LYS A 325 -11.97 -4.45 25.57
N ASP A 326 -11.19 -4.78 26.59
CA ASP A 326 -11.71 -5.51 27.75
C ASP A 326 -12.63 -4.65 28.63
N ARG A 327 -12.40 -3.34 28.71
CA ARG A 327 -13.33 -2.40 29.34
C ARG A 327 -14.64 -2.29 28.56
N LEU A 328 -14.57 -2.15 27.23
CA LEU A 328 -15.76 -2.09 26.36
C LEU A 328 -16.58 -3.38 26.44
N ARG A 329 -15.92 -4.55 26.40
CA ARG A 329 -16.60 -5.84 26.57
C ARG A 329 -17.31 -5.95 27.92
N ARG A 330 -16.68 -5.47 29.01
CA ARG A 330 -17.31 -5.44 30.34
C ARG A 330 -18.50 -4.49 30.38
N ALA A 331 -18.37 -3.29 29.83
CA ALA A 331 -19.46 -2.31 29.76
C ALA A 331 -20.66 -2.84 28.96
N ILE A 332 -20.42 -3.48 27.81
CA ILE A 332 -21.48 -4.12 27.00
C ILE A 332 -22.14 -5.25 27.79
N ARG A 333 -21.36 -6.12 28.46
CA ARG A 333 -21.93 -7.19 29.29
C ARG A 333 -22.81 -6.63 30.43
N LEU A 334 -22.37 -5.57 31.09
CA LEU A 334 -23.14 -4.91 32.15
C LEU A 334 -24.41 -4.21 31.62
N ALA A 335 -24.36 -3.64 30.41
CA ALA A 335 -25.51 -3.04 29.76
C ALA A 335 -26.54 -4.08 29.30
N VAL A 336 -26.08 -5.23 28.80
CA VAL A 336 -26.93 -6.36 28.40
C VAL A 336 -27.51 -7.11 29.61
N TRP A 337 -26.85 -7.05 30.76
CA TRP A 337 -27.27 -7.71 32.00
C TRP A 337 -28.06 -6.79 32.97
N LYS A 338 -28.58 -5.64 32.54
CA LYS A 338 -29.66 -4.97 33.27
C LYS A 338 -30.95 -5.77 33.06
N PRO A 339 -31.50 -6.43 34.09
CA PRO A 339 -32.76 -7.15 33.95
C PRO A 339 -33.89 -6.15 33.71
N VAL A 340 -34.85 -6.51 32.87
CA VAL A 340 -36.19 -5.93 32.86
C VAL A 340 -36.83 -6.24 34.20
N THR A 341 -36.59 -5.39 35.20
CA THR A 341 -37.33 -5.40 36.47
C THR A 341 -38.09 -4.09 36.55
N GLY A 342 -39.41 -4.17 36.31
CA GLY A 342 -40.34 -3.16 36.80
C GLY A 342 -41.41 -2.70 35.82
N THR A 343 -42.29 -3.61 35.38
CA THR A 343 -43.70 -3.26 35.14
C THR A 343 -44.58 -4.50 35.29
N GLN A 344 -44.84 -4.87 36.54
CA GLN A 344 -46.14 -5.43 36.94
C GLN A 344 -46.53 -4.81 38.28
N GLN A 345 -47.81 -4.45 38.36
CA GLN A 345 -48.59 -3.88 39.49
C GLN A 345 -48.38 -2.36 39.69
N ILE A 346 -49.39 -1.50 39.60
CA ILE A 346 -50.83 -1.63 39.88
C ILE A 346 -51.68 -1.09 38.73
#